data_AF-A0A947A9G9-F1
#
_entry.id   AF-A0A947A9G9-F1
#
_cell.length_a   1.000
_cell.length_b   1.000
_cell.length_c   1.000
_cell.angle_alpha   90.00
_cell.angle_beta   90.00
_cell.angle_gamma   90.00
#
_symmetry.space_group_name_H-M   'P 1'
#
loop_
_entity.id
_entity.type
_entity.pdbx_description
1 polymer ?
#
loop_
_entity_poly.entity_id
_entity_poly.type
_entity_poly.pdbx_seq_one_letter_code
_entity_poly.pdbx_strand_id
1 'polypeptide(L)' 'LKIVTKNYYRNLWLALGMTVFGIPLGVAFGAAQDNMAFLGVGIPIGMAIGIGVGTAMDEQAKKKGKQLDIDLG' A
#
# COMPACT_ATOMS: atom_id res chain seq x y z
N LEU A 1 2.70 17.96 16.37
CA LEU A 1 2.12 16.61 16.23
C LEU A 1 1.56 16.44 14.81
N LYS A 2 1.77 15.31 14.14
CA LYS A 2 1.11 15.01 12.85
C LYS A 2 -0.27 14.40 13.14
N ILE A 3 -1.33 15.11 12.75
CA ILE A 3 -2.72 14.65 12.79
C ILE A 3 -3.09 14.25 11.36
N VAL A 4 -3.79 13.13 11.19
CA VAL A 4 -4.21 12.61 9.88
C VAL A 4 -5.72 12.45 9.81
N THR A 5 -6.28 12.47 8.61
CA THR A 5 -7.68 12.13 8.37
C THR A 5 -7.89 10.62 8.39
N LYS A 6 -9.15 10.19 8.44
CA LYS A 6 -9.54 8.80 8.26
C LYS A 6 -9.05 8.30 6.90
N ASN A 7 -8.55 7.06 6.86
CA ASN A 7 -8.07 6.39 5.64
C ASN A 7 -6.89 7.06 4.92
N TYR A 8 -6.23 8.04 5.53
CA TYR A 8 -5.12 8.76 4.90
C TYR A 8 -3.97 7.81 4.49
N TYR A 9 -3.54 6.94 5.40
CA TYR A 9 -2.43 6.04 5.12
C TYR A 9 -2.84 4.90 4.18
N ARG A 10 -4.07 4.39 4.28
CA ARG A 10 -4.63 3.44 3.33
C ARG A 10 -4.61 4.00 1.91
N ASN A 11 -5.10 5.22 1.71
CA ASN A 11 -5.16 5.84 0.38
C ASN A 11 -3.76 6.14 -0.16
N LEU A 12 -2.86 6.64 0.70
CA LEU A 12 -1.45 6.85 0.34
C LEU A 12 -0.78 5.54 -0.09
N TRP A 13 -0.95 4.47 0.69
CA TRP A 13 -0.31 3.19 0.42
C TRP A 13 -0.99 2.35 -0.64
N LEU A 14 -2.22 2.68 -1.02
CA LEU A 14 -2.85 2.12 -2.22
C LEU A 14 -2.06 2.53 -3.48
N ALA A 15 -1.65 3.80 -3.56
CA ALA A 15 -0.81 4.28 -4.66
C ALA A 15 0.64 3.77 -4.55
N LEU A 16 1.22 3.82 -3.35
CA LEU A 16 2.62 3.40 -3.14
C LEU A 16 2.83 1.88 -3.19
N GLY A 17 1.82 1.08 -2.86
CA GLY A 17 1.94 -0.38 -2.80
C GLY A 17 2.36 -0.98 -4.14
N MET A 18 1.82 -0.45 -5.23
CA MET A 18 2.19 -0.88 -6.58
C MET A 18 3.65 -0.54 -6.93
N THR A 19 4.15 0.62 -6.52
CA THR A 19 5.51 1.06 -6.89
C THR A 19 6.58 0.50 -5.96
N VAL A 20 6.31 0.44 -4.66
CA VAL A 20 7.26 -0.01 -3.63
C VAL A 20 7.34 -1.54 -3.57
N PHE A 21 6.22 -2.23 -3.75
CA PHE A 21 6.18 -3.70 -3.69
C PHE A 21 5.86 -4.31 -5.04
N GLY A 22 4.85 -3.80 -5.74
CA GLY A 22 4.32 -4.47 -6.92
C GLY A 22 5.32 -4.56 -8.08
N ILE A 23 5.93 -3.45 -8.48
CA ILE A 23 6.92 -3.42 -9.56
C ILE A 23 8.15 -4.29 -9.19
N PRO A 24 8.79 -4.13 -8.03
CA PRO A 24 9.93 -4.98 -7.66
C PRO A 24 9.59 -6.47 -7.60
N LEU A 25 8.44 -6.85 -7.04
CA LEU A 25 8.01 -8.25 -6.98
C LEU A 25 7.71 -8.79 -8.37
N GLY A 26 7.01 -8.02 -9.20
CA GLY A 26 6.73 -8.40 -10.59
C GLY A 26 8.00 -8.62 -11.41
N VAL A 27 9.00 -7.75 -11.25
CA VAL A 27 10.32 -7.91 -11.89
C VAL A 27 11.03 -9.15 -11.35
N ALA A 28 11.02 -9.38 -10.04
CA ALA A 28 11.65 -10.55 -9.44
C ALA A 28 11.02 -11.87 -9.93
N PHE A 29 9.68 -11.95 -9.97
CA PHE A 29 8.97 -13.11 -10.52
C PHE A 29 9.19 -13.27 -12.03
N GLY A 30 9.17 -12.16 -12.78
CA GLY A 30 9.45 -12.19 -14.21
C GLY A 30 10.85 -12.71 -14.52
N ALA A 31 11.86 -12.26 -13.77
CA ALA A 31 13.24 -12.71 -13.92
C ALA A 31 13.43 -14.17 -13.47
N ALA A 32 12.81 -14.56 -12.35
CA ALA A 32 12.90 -15.93 -11.85
C ALA A 32 12.23 -16.96 -12.77
N GLN A 33 11.20 -16.55 -13.51
CA GLN A 33 10.44 -17.43 -14.40
C GLN A 33 10.83 -17.29 -15.88
N ASP A 34 11.83 -16.45 -16.18
CA ASP A 34 12.23 -16.06 -17.54
C ASP A 34 11.04 -15.62 -18.43
N ASN A 35 10.06 -14.95 -17.80
CA ASN A 35 8.83 -14.55 -18.44
C ASN A 35 8.32 -13.23 -17.85
N MET A 36 8.56 -12.13 -18.57
CA MET A 36 8.15 -10.80 -18.13
C MET A 36 6.63 -10.57 -18.11
N ALA A 37 5.81 -11.52 -18.58
CA ALA A 37 4.36 -11.47 -18.34
C ALA A 37 4.03 -11.50 -16.83
N PHE A 38 4.88 -12.11 -16.01
CA PHE A 38 4.72 -12.12 -14.55
C PHE A 38 4.95 -10.75 -13.89
N LEU A 39 5.46 -9.75 -14.62
CA LEU A 39 5.51 -8.37 -14.13
C LEU A 39 4.12 -7.85 -13.76
N GLY A 40 3.10 -8.22 -14.54
CA GLY A 40 1.71 -7.86 -14.28
C GLY A 40 1.14 -8.45 -12.98
N VAL A 41 1.67 -9.58 -12.51
CA VAL A 41 1.26 -10.23 -11.24
C VAL A 41 1.74 -9.43 -10.03
N GLY A 42 2.83 -8.67 -10.19
CA GLY A 42 3.34 -7.80 -9.15
C GLY A 42 2.34 -6.72 -8.72
N ILE A 43 1.59 -6.12 -9.65
CA ILE A 43 0.65 -5.03 -9.39
C ILE A 43 -0.43 -5.40 -8.33
N PRO A 44 -1.23 -6.47 -8.50
CA PRO A 44 -2.24 -6.84 -7.51
C PRO A 44 -1.61 -7.26 -6.16
N ILE A 45 -0.44 -7.91 -6.17
CA ILE A 45 0.27 -8.26 -4.93
C ILE A 45 0.70 -6.99 -4.19
N GLY A 46 1.32 -6.05 -4.90
CA GLY A 46 1.77 -4.78 -4.32
C GLY A 46 0.62 -3.94 -3.80
N MET A 47 -0.51 -3.91 -4.50
CA MET A 47 -1.73 -3.26 -4.03
C MET A 47 -2.27 -3.89 -2.74
N ALA A 48 -2.34 -5.23 -2.67
CA ALA A 48 -2.79 -5.93 -1.47
C ALA A 48 -1.90 -5.63 -0.25
N ILE A 49 -0.57 -5.66 -0.44
CA ILE A 49 0.40 -5.31 0.62
C ILE A 49 0.23 -3.84 1.01
N GLY A 50 0.13 -2.93 0.03
CA GLY A 50 -0.07 -1.50 0.25
C GLY A 50 -1.31 -1.21 1.09
N ILE A 51 -2.46 -1.81 0.76
CA ILE A 51 -3.69 -1.67 1.53
C ILE A 51 -3.50 -2.19 2.97
N GLY A 52 -2.87 -3.35 3.15
CA GLY A 52 -2.60 -3.91 4.46
C GLY A 52 -1.73 -3.00 5.34
N VAL A 53 -0.61 -2.52 4.79
CA VAL A 53 0.32 -1.61 5.47
C VAL A 53 -0.35 -0.27 5.79
N GLY A 54 -1.04 0.32 4.82
CA GLY A 54 -1.79 1.57 4.98
C GLY A 54 -2.85 1.50 6.08
N THR A 55 -3.64 0.43 6.07
CA THR A 55 -4.67 0.17 7.09
C THR A 55 -4.07 0.02 8.48
N ALA A 56 -2.96 -0.72 8.61
CA ALA A 56 -2.27 -0.89 9.90
C ALA A 56 -1.73 0.43 10.47
N MET A 57 -1.34 1.38 9.61
CA MET A 57 -0.92 2.71 10.06
C MET A 57 -2.09 3.61 10.44
N ASP A 58 -3.20 3.54 9.71
CA ASP A 58 -4.43 4.25 10.09
C ASP A 58 -4.94 3.76 11.46
N GLU A 59 -4.92 2.44 11.72
CA GLU A 59 -5.28 1.89 13.03
C GLU A 59 -4.36 2.40 14.15
N GLN A 60 -3.05 2.50 13.88
CA GLN A 60 -2.09 3.06 14.84
C GLN A 60 -2.33 4.55 15.09
N ALA A 61 -2.68 5.33 14.06
CA ALA A 61 -3.03 6.74 14.20
C ALA A 61 -4.30 6.91 15.05
N LYS A 62 -5.30 6.05 14.84
CA LYS A 62 -6.52 5.98 15.64
C LYS A 62 -6.21 5.69 17.11
N LYS A 63 -5.44 4.64 17.39
CA LYS A 63 -5.03 4.24 18.76
C LYS A 63 -4.26 5.34 19.50
N LYS A 64 -3.49 6.15 18.78
CA LYS A 64 -2.71 7.27 19.33
C LYS A 64 -3.53 8.56 19.50
N GLY A 65 -4.83 8.56 19.17
CA GLY A 65 -5.66 9.77 19.19
C GLY A 65 -5.24 10.83 18.18
N LYS A 66 -4.56 10.43 17.10
CA LYS A 66 -4.00 11.32 16.06
C LYS A 66 -4.78 11.25 14.74
N GLN A 67 -5.94 10.62 14.75
CA GLN A 67 -6.81 10.50 13.59
C GLN A 67 -8.08 11.32 13.80
N LEU A 68 -8.38 12.21 12.86
CA LEU A 68 -9.64 12.94 12.82
C LEU A 68 -10.72 12.02 12.22
N ASP A 69 -11.94 12.08 12.75
CA ASP A 69 -13.10 11.36 12.19
C ASP A 69 -13.72 12.12 11.02
N ILE A 70 -12.87 12.49 10.06
CA ILE A 70 -13.25 13.02 8.76
C ILE A 70 -12.52 12.19 7.70
N ASP A 71 -13.25 11.79 6.65
CA ASP A 71 -12.71 11.10 5.49
C ASP A 71 -12.69 12.08 4.31
N LEU A 72 -11.60 12.11 3.56
CA LEU A 72 -11.41 13.07 2.46
C LEU A 72 -11.55 12.43 1.06
N GLY A 73 -11.78 11.12 0.97
CA GLY A 73 -11.91 10.42 -0.31
C GLY A 73 -10.58 10.20 -1.00
#